data_AF-A0AAT9H4F8-F1
#
_entry.id   AF-A0AAT9H4F8-F1
#
_cell.length_a   1.000
_cell.length_b   1.000
_cell.length_c   1.000
_cell.angle_alpha   90.00
_cell.angle_beta   90.00
_cell.angle_gamma   90.00
#
_symmetry.space_group_name_H-M   'P 1'
#
loop_
_entity.id
_entity.type
_entity.pdbx_description
1 polymer ?
#
loop_
_entity_poly.entity_id
_entity_poly.type
_entity_poly.pdbx_seq_one_letter_code
_entity_poly.pdbx_strand_id
1 'polypeptide(L)'
;METIYTLDSLDRKIQLLENQQNAEWCAIKDEIDEIKEHLKPLNLIRSTVEEINETVGFKSDLAQSAISIGIGYLAKRFVVGKSTSTFKNIFGSVLQLFVTNVVSKSGNS
;
A
#
# COMPACT_ATOMS: atom_id res chain seq x y z
N MET A 1 -26.24 -9.42 42.82
CA MET A 1 -26.82 -8.15 42.32
C MET A 1 -27.64 -8.49 41.10
N GLU A 2 -28.96 -8.33 41.18
CA GLU A 2 -29.89 -8.60 40.10
C GLU A 2 -29.63 -7.66 38.91
N THR A 3 -29.55 -8.22 37.71
CA THR A 3 -29.53 -7.47 36.46
C THR A 3 -30.95 -6.99 36.14
N ILE A 4 -31.36 -5.89 36.76
CA ILE A 4 -32.58 -5.19 36.35
C ILE A 4 -32.19 -4.30 35.15
N TYR A 5 -32.37 -4.82 33.94
CA TYR A 5 -32.31 -4.02 32.71
C TYR A 5 -33.54 -3.09 32.66
N THR A 6 -33.48 -1.98 33.38
CA THR A 6 -34.45 -0.92 33.22
C THR A 6 -34.26 -0.30 31.83
N LEU A 7 -35.36 0.08 31.16
CA LEU A 7 -35.29 0.76 29.86
C LEU A 7 -34.33 1.96 29.91
N ASP A 8 -34.32 2.67 31.03
CA ASP A 8 -33.43 3.80 31.31
C ASP A 8 -31.94 3.41 31.32
N SER A 9 -31.58 2.26 31.90
CA SER A 9 -30.20 1.76 31.90
C SER A 9 -29.72 1.33 30.51
N LEU A 10 -30.62 0.79 29.68
CA LEU A 10 -30.30 0.37 28.33
C LEU A 10 -30.12 1.59 27.42
N ASP A 11 -31.01 2.59 27.54
CA ASP A 11 -30.93 3.86 26.79
C ASP A 11 -29.62 4.61 27.08
N ARG A 12 -29.25 4.74 28.37
CA ARG A 12 -27.95 5.32 28.75
C ARG A 12 -26.77 4.55 28.18
N LYS A 13 -26.88 3.21 28.13
CA LYS A 13 -25.80 2.37 27.59
C LYS A 13 -25.69 2.53 26.07
N ILE A 14 -26.81 2.63 25.37
CA ILE A 14 -26.86 2.91 23.93
C ILE A 14 -26.23 4.28 23.66
N GLN A 15 -26.65 5.33 24.35
CA GLN A 15 -26.07 6.67 24.18
C GLN A 15 -24.56 6.71 24.44
N LEU A 16 -24.09 6.00 25.48
CA LEU A 16 -22.66 5.88 25.75
C LEU A 16 -21.91 5.19 24.60
N LEU A 17 -22.46 4.09 24.09
CA LEU A 17 -21.85 3.32 23.00
C LEU A 17 -21.87 4.10 21.68
N GLU A 18 -22.93 4.86 21.38
CA GLU A 18 -23.01 5.73 20.20
C GLU A 18 -21.98 6.85 20.25
N ASN A 19 -21.82 7.50 21.42
CA ASN A 19 -20.80 8.51 21.62
C ASN A 19 -19.39 7.93 21.46
N GLN A 20 -19.14 6.74 22.00
CA GLN A 20 -17.86 6.05 21.84
C GLN A 20 -17.59 5.69 20.37
N GLN A 21 -18.57 5.09 19.69
CA GLN A 21 -18.46 4.73 18.28
C GLN A 21 -18.17 5.95 17.40
N ASN A 22 -18.83 7.08 17.66
CA ASN A 22 -18.60 8.31 16.90
C ASN A 22 -17.19 8.86 17.11
N ALA A 23 -16.66 8.80 18.33
CA ALA A 23 -15.29 9.19 18.63
C ALA A 23 -14.27 8.28 17.92
N GLU A 24 -14.47 6.96 17.96
CA GLU A 24 -13.65 5.97 17.27
C GLU A 24 -13.68 6.17 15.75
N TRP A 25 -14.86 6.47 15.19
CA TRP A 25 -15.03 6.73 13.77
C TRP A 25 -14.26 7.98 13.30
N CYS A 26 -14.28 9.06 14.09
CA CYS A 26 -13.48 10.25 13.80
C CYS A 26 -11.98 9.93 13.79
N ALA A 27 -11.48 9.18 14.78
CA ALA A 27 -10.07 8.79 14.84
C ALA A 27 -9.64 7.96 13.61
N ILE A 28 -10.45 6.98 13.21
CA ILE A 28 -10.19 6.17 12.00
C ILE A 28 -10.15 7.04 10.75
N LYS A 29 -11.06 8.02 10.65
CA LYS A 29 -11.12 8.92 9.50
C LYS A 29 -9.86 9.78 9.39
N ASP A 30 -9.39 10.30 10.52
CA ASP A 30 -8.16 11.11 10.57
C ASP A 30 -6.94 10.28 10.15
N GLU A 31 -6.80 9.04 10.66
CA GLU A 31 -5.75 8.12 10.23
C GLU A 31 -5.83 7.77 8.74
N ILE A 32 -7.03 7.55 8.21
CA ILE A 32 -7.22 7.27 6.78
C ILE A 32 -6.84 8.48 5.92
N ASP A 33 -7.16 9.69 6.35
CA ASP A 33 -6.81 10.90 5.60
C ASP A 33 -5.31 11.17 5.63
N GLU A 34 -4.62 10.89 6.74
CA GLU A 34 -3.16 10.88 6.82
C GLU A 34 -2.56 9.80 5.91
N ILE A 35 -3.04 8.56 5.97
CA ILE A 35 -2.59 7.46 5.11
C ILE A 35 -2.80 7.81 3.63
N LYS A 36 -3.94 8.40 3.27
CA LYS A 36 -4.17 8.86 1.89
C LYS A 36 -3.14 9.90 1.46
N GLU A 37 -2.78 10.83 2.34
CA GLU A 37 -1.77 11.84 2.05
C GLU A 37 -0.42 11.18 1.78
N HIS A 38 0.00 10.23 2.61
CA HIS A 38 1.26 9.49 2.44
C HIS A 38 1.24 8.54 1.24
N LEU A 39 0.10 7.91 0.96
CA LEU A 39 -0.08 7.00 -0.18
C LEU A 39 -0.37 7.73 -1.50
N LYS A 40 -0.39 9.07 -1.51
CA LYS A 40 -0.42 9.81 -2.78
C LYS A 40 0.75 9.30 -3.64
N PRO A 41 0.51 8.89 -4.89
CA PRO A 41 1.56 8.33 -5.75
C PRO A 41 2.79 9.24 -5.85
N LEU A 42 2.57 10.55 -5.81
CA LEU A 42 3.64 11.56 -5.81
C LEU A 42 4.56 11.46 -4.58
N ASN A 43 4.00 11.26 -3.38
CA ASN A 43 4.77 11.16 -2.14
C ASN A 43 5.55 9.84 -2.09
N LEU A 44 4.95 8.73 -2.52
CA LEU A 44 5.62 7.43 -2.66
C LEU A 44 6.77 7.45 -3.68
N ILE A 45 6.56 8.08 -4.84
CA ILE A 45 7.62 8.20 -5.86
C ILE A 45 8.76 9.06 -5.30
N ARG A 46 8.44 10.17 -4.64
CA ARG A 46 9.44 11.07 -4.07
C ARG A 46 10.29 10.38 -3.00
N SER A 47 9.67 9.75 -2.00
CA SER A 47 10.39 9.07 -0.93
C SER A 47 11.24 7.91 -1.44
N THR A 48 10.73 7.14 -2.41
CA THR A 48 11.50 6.05 -3.04
C THR A 48 12.71 6.58 -3.81
N VAL A 49 12.56 7.69 -4.53
CA VAL A 49 13.68 8.31 -5.27
C VAL A 49 14.74 8.87 -4.32
N GLU A 50 14.32 9.54 -3.25
CA GLU A 50 15.21 10.05 -2.20
C GLU A 50 15.99 8.90 -1.53
N GLU A 51 15.31 7.83 -1.14
CA GLU A 51 15.93 6.66 -0.50
C GLU A 51 16.93 5.91 -1.41
N ILE A 52 16.60 5.73 -2.70
CA ILE A 52 17.53 5.10 -3.66
C ILE A 52 18.76 5.99 -3.88
N ASN A 53 18.58 7.32 -3.94
CA ASN A 53 19.70 8.26 -4.10
C ASN A 53 20.66 8.18 -2.90
N GLU A 54 20.13 8.14 -1.68
CA GLU A 54 20.93 8.00 -0.46
C GLU A 54 21.60 6.63 -0.34
N THR A 55 20.91 5.56 -0.71
CA THR A 55 21.40 4.17 -0.52
C THR A 55 22.38 3.73 -1.60
N VAL A 56 22.11 4.06 -2.87
CA VAL A 56 22.87 3.52 -4.01
C VAL A 56 24.00 4.45 -4.42
N GLY A 57 23.89 5.76 -4.17
CA GLY A 57 24.86 6.77 -4.57
C GLY A 57 25.17 6.68 -6.06
N PHE A 58 24.37 7.31 -6.91
CA PHE A 58 24.52 7.22 -8.38
C PHE A 58 25.86 7.81 -8.83
N LYS A 59 26.92 6.99 -8.91
CA LYS A 59 28.28 7.46 -9.22
C LYS A 59 28.51 7.78 -10.70
N SER A 60 27.54 7.57 -11.60
CA SER A 60 27.67 7.95 -13.01
C SER A 60 26.36 8.50 -13.61
N ASP A 61 26.50 9.58 -14.39
CA ASP A 61 25.39 10.32 -15.00
C ASP A 61 24.53 9.47 -15.96
N LEU A 62 25.14 8.46 -16.60
CA LEU A 62 24.45 7.52 -17.49
C LEU A 62 23.56 6.55 -16.71
N ALA A 63 24.05 6.02 -15.58
CA ALA A 63 23.26 5.15 -14.71
C ALA A 63 22.09 5.92 -14.08
N GLN A 64 22.33 7.15 -13.65
CA GLN A 64 21.29 8.04 -13.13
C GLN A 64 20.22 8.36 -14.19
N SER A 65 20.61 8.56 -15.45
CA SER A 65 19.68 8.80 -16.56
C SER A 65 18.85 7.56 -16.90
N ALA A 66 19.48 6.38 -16.99
CA ALA A 66 18.76 5.13 -17.29
C ALA A 66 17.76 4.76 -16.17
N ILE A 67 18.15 4.96 -14.91
CA ILE A 67 17.31 4.68 -13.74
C ILE A 67 16.16 5.68 -13.66
N SER A 68 16.41 6.98 -13.85
CA SER A 68 15.35 8.00 -13.84
C SER A 68 14.33 7.82 -14.99
N ILE A 69 14.77 7.40 -16.18
CA ILE A 69 13.88 7.04 -17.29
C ILE A 69 13.06 5.80 -16.94
N GLY A 70 13.68 4.76 -16.38
CA GLY A 70 12.98 3.54 -15.95
C GLY A 70 11.94 3.82 -14.88
N ILE A 71 12.30 4.57 -13.84
CA ILE A 71 11.40 4.99 -12.76
C ILE A 71 10.27 5.86 -13.32
N GLY A 72 10.57 6.85 -14.17
CA GLY A 72 9.56 7.71 -14.80
C GLY A 72 8.57 6.93 -15.68
N TYR A 73 9.03 5.92 -16.40
CA TYR A 73 8.18 5.03 -17.19
C TYR A 73 7.27 4.16 -16.31
N LEU A 74 7.81 3.57 -15.23
CA LEU A 74 7.02 2.79 -14.27
C LEU A 74 5.99 3.68 -13.56
N ALA A 75 6.40 4.86 -13.08
CA ALA A 75 5.53 5.85 -12.45
C ALA A 75 4.37 6.26 -13.37
N LYS A 76 4.66 6.62 -14.63
CA LYS A 76 3.63 6.93 -15.63
C LYS A 76 2.67 5.76 -15.84
N ARG A 77 3.19 4.53 -15.84
CA ARG A 77 2.38 3.32 -16.04
C ARG A 77 1.49 2.98 -14.85
N PHE A 78 1.95 3.25 -13.62
CA PHE A 78 1.14 3.10 -12.40
C PHE A 78 0.05 4.17 -12.27
N VAL A 79 0.36 5.43 -12.62
CA VAL A 79 -0.58 6.56 -12.49
C VAL A 79 -1.61 6.58 -13.63
N VAL A 80 -1.22 6.27 -14.87
CA VAL A 80 -2.07 6.41 -16.06
C VAL A 80 -2.68 5.07 -16.52
N GLY A 81 -2.06 3.93 -16.19
CA GLY A 81 -2.53 2.61 -16.62
C GLY A 81 -3.58 2.02 -15.67
N LYS A 82 -4.58 1.29 -16.21
CA LYS A 82 -5.50 0.45 -15.41
C LYS A 82 -4.67 -0.54 -14.56
N SER A 83 -4.45 -0.18 -13.29
CA SER A 83 -3.55 -0.85 -12.34
C SER A 83 -3.73 -2.38 -12.29
N THR A 84 -4.98 -2.85 -12.40
CA THR A 84 -5.34 -4.27 -12.35
C THR A 84 -4.74 -5.13 -13.48
N SER A 85 -4.62 -4.61 -14.71
CA SER A 85 -4.13 -5.41 -15.84
C SER A 85 -2.60 -5.47 -15.89
N THR A 86 -1.91 -4.39 -15.52
CA THR A 86 -0.44 -4.35 -15.53
C THR A 86 0.13 -5.16 -14.36
N PHE A 87 -0.43 -5.03 -13.16
CA PHE A 87 0.02 -5.81 -12.00
C PHE A 87 -0.17 -7.32 -12.22
N LYS A 88 -1.32 -7.74 -12.76
CA LYS A 88 -1.58 -9.15 -13.10
C LYS A 88 -0.56 -9.71 -14.09
N ASN A 89 -0.13 -8.93 -15.07
CA ASN A 89 0.86 -9.35 -16.05
C ASN A 89 2.26 -9.49 -15.44
N ILE A 90 2.69 -8.53 -14.60
CA ILE A 90 3.98 -8.59 -13.89
C ILE A 90 4.01 -9.80 -12.96
N PHE A 91 2.94 -9.99 -12.17
CA PHE A 91 2.83 -11.11 -11.25
C PHE A 91 2.80 -12.46 -11.99
N GLY A 92 2.11 -12.53 -13.13
CA GLY A 92 2.11 -13.71 -14.00
C GLY A 92 3.50 -14.05 -14.54
N SER A 93 4.27 -13.05 -14.98
CA SER A 93 5.65 -13.26 -15.44
C SER A 93 6.59 -13.71 -14.31
N VAL A 94 6.46 -13.14 -13.11
CA VAL A 94 7.26 -13.54 -11.94
C VAL A 94 6.92 -14.96 -11.50
N LEU A 95 5.63 -15.30 -11.43
CA LEU A 95 5.18 -16.67 -11.14
C LEU A 95 5.67 -17.66 -12.20
N GLN A 96 5.60 -17.30 -13.48
CA GLN A 96 6.09 -18.13 -14.56
C GLN A 96 7.60 -18.38 -14.43
N LEU A 97 8.40 -17.34 -14.16
CA LEU A 97 9.84 -17.50 -13.92
C LEU A 97 10.12 -18.37 -12.69
N PHE A 98 9.35 -18.22 -11.61
CA PHE A 98 9.50 -19.03 -10.41
C PHE A 98 9.17 -20.51 -10.68
N VAL A 99 8.02 -20.79 -11.28
CA VAL A 99 7.59 -22.14 -11.65
C VAL A 99 8.58 -22.77 -12.63
N THR A 100 8.99 -22.03 -13.67
CA THR A 100 9.99 -22.51 -14.63
C THR A 100 11.32 -22.81 -13.94
N ASN A 101 11.82 -21.94 -13.06
CA ASN A 101 13.07 -22.22 -12.33
C ASN A 101 12.96 -23.43 -11.40
N VAL A 102 11.83 -23.61 -10.70
CA VAL A 102 11.60 -24.76 -9.81
C VAL A 102 11.48 -26.06 -10.59
N VAL A 103 10.74 -26.07 -11.70
CA VAL A 103 10.57 -27.26 -12.56
C VAL A 103 11.86 -27.60 -13.29
N SER A 104 12.57 -26.61 -13.82
CA SER A 104 13.87 -26.80 -14.50
C SER A 104 14.94 -27.39 -13.57
N LYS A 105 14.87 -27.05 -12.28
CA LYS A 105 15.76 -27.59 -11.25
C LYS A 105 15.44 -29.04 -10.86
N SER A 106 14.22 -29.51 -11.13
CA SER A 106 13.79 -30.90 -10.86
C SER A 106 13.88 -31.83 -12.08
N GLY A 107 14.19 -31.30 -13.27
CA GLY A 107 14.25 -32.06 -14.53
C GLY A 107 15.66 -32.46 -14.97
N ASN A 108 16.67 -32.21 -14.15
CA ASN A 108 18.06 -32.61 -14.42
C ASN A 108 18.65 -33.29 -13.18
N SER A 109 18.22 -34.53 -12.95
CA SER A 109 18.91 -35.53 -12.13
C SER A 109 18.54 -36.93 -12.59
#